data_AF-A0A6P0JXB9-F1
#
_entry.id   AF-A0A6P0JXB9-F1
#
_cell.length_a   1.000
_cell.length_b   1.000
_cell.length_c   1.000
_cell.angle_alpha   90.00
_cell.angle_beta   90.00
_cell.angle_gamma   90.00
#
_symmetry.space_group_name_H-M   'P 1'
#
loop_
_entity.id
_entity.type
_entity.pdbx_description
1 polymer ?
#
loop_
_entity_poly.entity_id
_entity_poly.type
_entity_poly.pdbx_seq_one_letter_code
_entity_poly.pdbx_strand_id
1 'polypeptide(L)' 'GLTAIAECPVHELEHQLQDSHDFKVYYHTLEFFGLCDRCQAEQDSEK' A
#
# COMPACT_ATOMS: atom_id res chain seq x y z
N GLY A 1 -3.03 -12.40 12.85
CA GLY A 1 -2.99 -13.08 11.55
C GLY A 1 -2.85 -12.01 10.50
N LEU A 2 -1.90 -12.14 9.57
CA LEU A 2 -1.75 -11.17 8.50
C LEU A 2 -2.89 -11.37 7.50
N THR A 3 -3.81 -10.41 7.44
CA THR A 3 -4.82 -10.32 6.40
C THR A 3 -4.10 -10.08 5.08
N ALA A 4 -4.15 -11.05 4.16
CA ALA A 4 -3.61 -10.85 2.83
C ALA A 4 -4.41 -9.75 2.14
N ILE A 5 -3.71 -8.73 1.62
CA ILE A 5 -4.32 -7.72 0.75
C ILE A 5 -4.64 -8.43 -0.57
N ALA A 6 -5.92 -8.63 -0.85
CA ALA A 6 -6.39 -9.47 -1.97
C ALA A 6 -6.09 -8.87 -3.34
N GLU A 7 -5.93 -7.55 -3.44
CA GLU A 7 -5.61 -6.83 -4.66
C GLU A 7 -4.60 -5.71 -4.40
N CYS A 8 -3.64 -5.54 -5.31
CA CYS A 8 -2.68 -4.46 -5.20
C CYS A 8 -3.41 -3.10 -5.26
N PRO A 9 -3.31 -2.24 -4.24
CA PRO A 9 -4.10 -1.01 -4.14
C PRO A 9 -3.79 0.03 -5.23
N VAL A 10 -2.77 -0.19 -6.05
CA VAL A 10 -2.37 0.71 -7.14
C VAL A 10 -2.56 0.12 -8.54
N HIS A 11 -3.33 -0.97 -8.68
CA HIS A 11 -3.49 -1.64 -9.98
C HIS A 11 -4.07 -0.73 -11.08
N GLU A 12 -5.05 0.11 -10.74
CA GLU A 12 -5.62 1.10 -11.66
C GLU A 12 -4.58 2.15 -12.13
N LEU A 13 -3.66 2.52 -11.23
CA LEU A 13 -2.57 3.45 -11.59
C LEU A 13 -1.60 2.82 -12.58
N GLU A 14 -1.32 1.52 -12.47
CA GLU A 14 -0.48 0.81 -13.44
C GLU A 14 -1.08 0.84 -14.83
N HIS A 15 -2.40 0.60 -14.93
CA HIS A 15 -3.13 0.67 -16.20
C HIS A 15 -3.00 2.06 -16.83
N GLN A 16 -3.24 3.12 -16.06
CA GLN A 16 -3.16 4.49 -16.56
C GLN A 16 -1.75 4.85 -17.04
N LEU A 17 -0.70 4.38 -16.36
CA LEU A 17 0.69 4.60 -16.78
C LEU A 17 1.02 3.90 -18.10
N GLN A 18 0.54 2.67 -18.29
CA GLN A 18 0.73 1.91 -19.52
C GLN A 18 -0.03 2.52 -20.71
N ASP A 19 -1.21 3.08 -20.47
CA ASP A 19 -2.06 3.64 -21.53
C ASP A 19 -1.62 5.05 -21.96
N SER A 20 -1.06 5.85 -21.04
CA SER A 20 -0.74 7.25 -21.30
C SER A 20 0.69 7.49 -21.79
N HIS A 21 1.61 6.55 -21.54
CA HIS A 21 3.02 6.64 -21.88
C HIS A 21 3.43 5.27 -22.46
N ASP A 22 4.37 5.21 -23.41
CA ASP A 22 4.97 3.95 -23.90
C ASP A 22 5.81 3.29 -22.78
N PHE A 23 5.14 2.92 -21.69
CA PHE A 23 5.71 2.61 -20.39
C PHE A 23 5.28 1.21 -19.99
N LYS A 24 6.25 0.29 -19.97
CA LYS A 24 6.03 -1.10 -19.58
C LYS A 24 6.40 -1.31 -18.12
N VAL A 25 5.41 -1.63 -17.30
CA VAL A 25 5.61 -1.97 -15.88
C VAL A 25 6.14 -3.41 -15.77
N TYR A 26 7.28 -3.59 -15.09
CA TYR A 26 7.87 -4.92 -14.85
C TYR A 26 7.66 -5.41 -13.41
N TYR A 27 7.68 -4.49 -12.45
CA TYR A 27 7.41 -4.75 -11.04
C TYR A 27 7.06 -3.43 -10.35
N HIS A 28 6.31 -3.52 -9.26
CA HIS A 28 6.06 -2.42 -8.33
C HIS A 28 6.39 -2.87 -6.90
N THR A 29 6.83 -1.93 -6.08
CA THR A 29 7.03 -2.12 -4.64
C THR A 29 6.13 -1.16 -3.90
N LEU A 30 5.41 -1.64 -2.89
CA LEU A 30 4.60 -0.82 -1.99
C LEU A 30 5.11 -0.96 -0.56
N GLU A 31 5.39 0.17 0.08
CA GLU A 31 5.82 0.23 1.47
C GLU A 31 4.84 1.08 2.26
N PHE A 32 4.26 0.48 3.31
CA PHE A 32 3.39 1.18 4.24
C PHE A 32 4.11 1.32 5.57
N PHE A 33 4.18 2.56 6.07
CA PHE A 33 4.73 2.87 7.38
C PHE A 33 3.59 3.33 8.28
N GLY A 34 3.50 2.73 9.46
CA GLY A 34 2.44 3.05 10.40
C GLY A 34 2.65 2.35 11.73
N LEU A 35 1.73 2.60 12.66
CA LEU A 35 1.70 1.89 13.92
C LEU A 35 0.80 0.65 13.78
N CYS A 36 1.23 -0.45 14.39
CA CYS A 36 0.31 -1.56 14.60
C CYS A 36 -0.74 -1.16 15.66
N ASP A 37 -1.87 -1.87 15.70
CA ASP A 37 -2.98 -1.59 16.62
C ASP A 37 -2.53 -1.42 18.08
N ARG A 38 -1.53 -2.19 18.51
CA ARG A 38 -0.98 -2.11 19.88
C ARG A 38 -0.24 -0.80 20.11
N CYS A 39 0.71 -0.47 19.23
CA CYS A 39 1.49 0.77 19.35
C CYS A 39 0.60 2.01 19.18
N GLN A 40 -0.46 1.93 18.38
CA GLN A 40 -1.46 2.99 18.26
C GLN A 40 -2.24 3.17 19.57
N ALA A 41 -2.72 2.07 20.16
CA ALA A 41 -3.44 2.11 21.44
C ALA A 41 -2.56 2.62 22.61
N GLU A 42 -1.26 2.29 22.60
CA GLU A 42 -0.27 2.82 23.55
C GLU A 42 -0.12 4.34 23.41
N GLN A 43 0.02 4.87 22.18
CA GLN A 43 0.07 6.32 21.96
C GLN A 43 -1.21 7.05 22.39
N ASP A 44 -2.37 6.49 22.11
CA ASP A 44 -3.65 7.13 22.42
C ASP A 44 -3.94 7.18 23.93
N SER A 45 -3.32 6.30 24.72
CA SER A 45 -3.47 6.23 26.18
C SER A 45 -2.58 7.24 26.93
N GLU A 46 -1.57 7.79 26.27
CA GLU A 46 -0.65 8.80 26.81
C GLU A 46 -1.10 10.25 26.56
N LYS A 47 -2.29 10.40 25.96
CA LYS A 47 -2.90 11.69 25.61
C LYS A 47 -4.01 12.09 26.58
#